data_AF-A0A1J4WYA0-F1
#
_entry.id   AF-A0A1J4WYA0-F1
#
_cell.length_a   1.000
_cell.length_b   1.000
_cell.length_c   1.000
_cell.angle_alpha   90.00
_cell.angle_beta   90.00
_cell.angle_gamma   90.00
#
_symmetry.space_group_name_H-M   'P 1'
#
loop_
_entity.id
_entity.type
_entity.pdbx_description
1 polymer ?
#
loop_
_entity_poly.entity_id
_entity_poly.type
_entity_poly.pdbx_seq_one_letter_code
_entity_poly.pdbx_strand_id
1 'polypeptide(L)'
;MTPLSPAYDTKIAWRYSARTIEHKVENKTALQKELGWPMEPKVPVVCLPAGMSDELGGALLKELLPGLLSMSLELLVLGKGNAAYGELFTELARERGHRIAIIPNEDDNLRKMLAASDIAFFLADPDSMPELTSCLQYGVVPIAPACKALNDYNPVQETGNAFLAPDETSWLLFASLVRALETFKFPFDWRTIQRHGMETMGGTKEENEG
;
A
#
# COMPACT_ATOMS: atom_id res chain seq x y z
N MET A 1 3.66 11.62 20.10
CA MET A 1 4.42 10.84 19.10
C MET A 1 4.71 11.75 17.94
N THR A 2 5.98 11.92 17.57
CA THR A 2 6.34 12.64 16.33
C THR A 2 5.67 11.92 15.16
N PRO A 3 4.95 12.62 14.27
CA PRO A 3 4.33 11.96 13.12
C PRO A 3 5.41 11.27 12.29
N LEU A 4 5.19 9.99 11.99
CA LEU A 4 6.06 9.18 11.16
C LEU A 4 6.13 9.84 9.77
N SER A 5 7.33 10.20 9.32
CA SER A 5 7.51 10.90 8.04
C SER A 5 8.71 10.33 7.29
N PRO A 6 8.55 9.93 6.01
CA PRO A 6 9.66 9.44 5.19
C PRO A 6 10.78 10.47 4.98
N ALA A 7 10.53 11.75 5.27
CA ALA A 7 11.52 12.82 5.12
C ALA A 7 12.62 12.75 6.18
N TYR A 8 12.30 12.20 7.35
CA TYR A 8 13.21 12.10 8.50
C TYR A 8 13.42 10.66 8.95
N ASP A 9 12.84 9.70 8.24
CA ASP A 9 12.90 8.30 8.58
C ASP A 9 14.33 7.75 8.36
N THR A 10 14.93 7.22 9.43
CA THR A 10 16.29 6.66 9.38
C THR A 10 16.32 5.16 9.14
N LYS A 11 15.16 4.50 9.07
CA LYS A 11 15.00 3.06 8.89
C LYS A 11 14.78 2.66 7.43
N ILE A 12 14.38 3.61 6.61
CA ILE A 12 14.20 3.42 5.17
C ILE A 12 15.51 3.71 4.43
N ALA A 13 15.69 3.08 3.27
CA ALA A 13 16.93 3.17 2.50
C ALA A 13 17.17 4.58 1.93
N TRP A 14 16.10 5.27 1.56
CA TRP A 14 16.16 6.61 0.98
C TRP A 14 15.04 7.50 1.51
N ARG A 15 15.40 8.68 2.04
CA ARG A 15 14.43 9.65 2.55
C ARG A 15 13.76 10.41 1.41
N TYR A 16 12.47 10.68 1.56
CA TYR A 16 11.68 11.41 0.58
C TYR A 16 10.53 12.18 1.24
N SER A 17 9.92 13.09 0.50
CA SER A 17 8.77 13.89 0.91
C SER A 17 7.72 13.90 -0.21
N ALA A 18 6.56 14.51 0.00
CA ALA A 18 5.57 14.71 -1.06
C ALA A 18 6.16 15.43 -2.30
N ARG A 19 7.13 16.33 -2.08
CA ARG A 19 7.82 17.06 -3.16
C ARG A 19 8.86 16.23 -3.91
N THR A 20 9.33 15.14 -3.31
CA THR A 20 10.41 14.28 -3.84
C THR A 20 9.98 12.81 -3.92
N ILE A 21 8.67 12.58 -4.09
CA ILE A 21 8.04 11.25 -4.03
C ILE A 21 8.56 10.30 -5.11
N GLU A 22 9.11 10.83 -6.20
CA GLU A 22 9.80 10.06 -7.24
C GLU A 22 11.00 9.25 -6.72
N HIS A 23 11.64 9.68 -5.62
CA HIS A 23 12.72 8.93 -4.98
C HIS A 23 12.23 7.70 -4.19
N LYS A 24 10.91 7.55 -3.99
CA LYS A 24 10.34 6.38 -3.30
C LYS A 24 10.74 5.06 -3.97
N VAL A 25 10.95 5.06 -5.28
CA VAL A 25 11.39 3.88 -6.06
C VAL A 25 12.70 3.26 -5.53
N GLU A 26 13.59 4.07 -4.95
CA GLU A 26 14.85 3.57 -4.37
C GLU A 26 14.60 2.64 -3.18
N ASN A 27 13.59 2.94 -2.35
CA ASN A 27 13.18 2.07 -1.25
C ASN A 27 12.55 0.77 -1.75
N LYS A 28 11.77 0.84 -2.84
CA LYS A 28 11.20 -0.35 -3.50
C LYS A 28 12.31 -1.30 -3.94
N THR A 29 13.27 -0.80 -4.73
CA THR A 29 14.37 -1.63 -5.24
C THR A 29 15.30 -2.12 -4.13
N ALA A 30 15.48 -1.33 -3.08
CA ALA A 30 16.25 -1.74 -1.91
C ALA A 30 15.59 -2.92 -1.18
N LEU A 31 14.26 -2.88 -0.96
CA LEU A 31 13.55 -3.97 -0.31
C LEU A 31 13.45 -5.21 -1.22
N GLN A 32 13.21 -5.05 -2.52
CA GLN A 32 13.28 -6.15 -3.48
C GLN A 32 14.62 -6.88 -3.39
N LYS A 33 15.73 -6.12 -3.35
CA LYS A 33 17.08 -6.67 -3.17
C LYS A 33 17.27 -7.38 -1.82
N GLU A 34 16.77 -6.80 -0.73
CA GLU A 34 16.82 -7.39 0.62
C GLU A 34 16.07 -8.74 0.67
N LEU A 35 14.95 -8.85 -0.05
CA LEU A 35 14.13 -10.06 -0.16
C LEU A 35 14.67 -11.08 -1.18
N GLY A 36 15.70 -10.74 -1.95
CA GLY A 36 16.24 -11.58 -3.02
C GLY A 36 15.37 -11.65 -4.27
N TRP A 37 14.49 -10.65 -4.47
CA TRP A 37 13.63 -10.52 -5.64
C TRP A 37 14.36 -9.86 -6.81
N PRO A 38 13.87 -10.06 -8.04
CA PRO A 38 14.22 -9.18 -9.16
C PRO A 38 13.91 -7.71 -8.81
N MET A 39 14.84 -6.80 -9.11
CA MET A 39 14.62 -5.37 -8.90
C MET A 39 13.79 -4.80 -10.07
N GLU A 40 12.47 -4.84 -9.94
CA GLU A 40 11.53 -4.41 -10.99
C GLU A 40 10.79 -3.13 -10.58
N PRO A 41 11.35 -1.93 -10.81
CA PRO A 41 10.75 -0.67 -10.35
C PRO A 41 9.38 -0.36 -10.97
N LYS A 42 9.08 -0.97 -12.12
CA LYS A 42 7.83 -0.84 -12.88
C LYS A 42 6.76 -1.85 -12.50
N VAL A 43 7.09 -2.87 -11.71
CA VAL A 43 6.10 -3.80 -11.15
C VAL A 43 5.55 -3.16 -9.87
N PRO A 44 4.22 -3.08 -9.71
CA PRO A 44 3.63 -2.53 -8.50
C PRO A 44 3.82 -3.49 -7.33
N VAL A 45 4.22 -2.92 -6.18
CA VAL A 45 4.27 -3.59 -4.90
C VAL A 45 2.96 -3.30 -4.15
N VAL A 46 2.15 -4.33 -3.99
CA VAL A 46 0.93 -4.32 -3.20
C VAL A 46 1.24 -4.83 -1.81
N CYS A 47 0.69 -4.17 -0.79
CA CYS A 47 0.93 -4.52 0.59
C CYS A 47 -0.38 -4.76 1.35
N LEU A 48 -0.35 -5.71 2.27
CA LEU A 48 -1.40 -5.95 3.27
C LEU A 48 -0.86 -5.46 4.62
N PRO A 49 -0.97 -4.15 4.91
CA PRO A 49 -0.24 -3.52 6.00
C PRO A 49 -0.79 -3.91 7.38
N ALA A 50 -2.07 -4.26 7.48
CA ALA A 50 -2.69 -4.74 8.72
C ALA A 50 -2.50 -6.26 8.95
N GLY A 51 -1.84 -6.95 8.02
CA GLY A 51 -1.80 -8.41 7.99
C GLY A 51 -3.12 -9.01 7.50
N MET A 52 -3.55 -10.15 8.05
CA MET A 52 -4.81 -10.78 7.63
C MET A 52 -5.49 -11.64 8.71
N SER A 53 -6.79 -11.40 8.88
CA SER A 53 -7.72 -12.17 9.70
C SER A 53 -9.10 -12.17 9.04
N ASP A 54 -10.09 -12.83 9.64
CA ASP A 54 -11.45 -12.80 9.12
C ASP A 54 -12.05 -11.39 9.23
N GLU A 55 -11.75 -10.66 10.31
CA GLU A 55 -12.16 -9.27 10.52
C GLU A 55 -11.51 -8.28 9.55
N LEU A 56 -10.36 -8.65 8.99
CA LEU A 56 -9.65 -7.88 7.96
C LEU A 56 -10.08 -8.25 6.54
N GLY A 57 -11.17 -9.02 6.39
CA GLY A 57 -11.71 -9.42 5.09
C GLY A 57 -11.01 -10.63 4.46
N GLY A 58 -10.40 -11.51 5.26
CA GLY A 58 -9.62 -12.64 4.74
C GLY A 58 -10.41 -13.65 3.90
N ALA A 59 -11.71 -13.82 4.17
CA ALA A 59 -12.59 -14.62 3.30
C ALA A 59 -12.67 -14.03 1.89
N LEU A 60 -12.80 -12.70 1.81
CA LEU A 60 -12.82 -11.95 0.56
C LEU A 60 -11.48 -12.03 -0.16
N LEU A 61 -10.37 -11.96 0.58
CA LEU A 61 -9.04 -12.12 0.00
C LEU A 61 -8.89 -13.49 -0.67
N LYS A 62 -9.38 -14.56 -0.05
CA LYS A 62 -9.33 -15.92 -0.62
C LYS A 62 -10.06 -16.02 -1.95
N GLU A 63 -11.19 -15.35 -2.10
CA GLU A 63 -11.90 -15.27 -3.37
C GLU A 63 -11.10 -14.50 -4.43
N LEU A 64 -10.42 -13.43 -4.03
CA LEU A 64 -9.65 -12.55 -4.92
C LEU A 64 -8.27 -13.09 -5.30
N LEU A 65 -7.71 -13.96 -4.45
CA LEU A 65 -6.35 -14.46 -4.55
C LEU A 65 -6.01 -15.02 -5.94
N PRO A 66 -6.82 -15.90 -6.57
CA PRO A 66 -6.52 -16.39 -7.92
C PRO A 66 -6.36 -15.27 -8.95
N GLY A 67 -7.23 -14.25 -8.88
CA GLY A 67 -7.15 -13.07 -9.75
C GLY A 67 -5.92 -12.22 -9.46
N LEU A 68 -5.69 -11.87 -8.19
CA LEU A 68 -4.52 -11.11 -7.73
C LEU A 68 -3.21 -11.77 -8.18
N LEU A 69 -3.12 -13.09 -8.03
CA LEU A 69 -1.97 -13.93 -8.37
C LEU A 69 -1.74 -14.10 -9.88
N SER A 70 -2.75 -13.82 -10.70
CA SER A 70 -2.63 -13.80 -12.18
C SER A 70 -2.08 -12.48 -12.71
N MET A 71 -2.11 -11.42 -11.90
CA MET A 71 -1.62 -10.09 -12.27
C MET A 71 -0.09 -9.99 -12.12
N SER A 72 0.48 -9.04 -12.86
CA SER A 72 1.91 -8.69 -12.76
C SER A 72 2.14 -7.72 -11.61
N LEU A 73 2.18 -8.24 -10.39
CA LEU A 73 2.45 -7.50 -9.16
C LEU A 73 3.29 -8.32 -8.17
N GLU A 74 3.86 -7.61 -7.21
CA GLU A 74 4.49 -8.16 -6.02
C GLU A 74 3.59 -7.96 -4.79
N LEU A 75 3.62 -8.90 -3.84
CA LEU A 75 2.78 -8.89 -2.65
C LEU A 75 3.62 -8.97 -1.37
N LEU A 76 3.47 -7.96 -0.52
CA LEU A 76 4.02 -7.92 0.83
C LEU A 76 2.89 -8.07 1.85
N VAL A 77 3.07 -8.95 2.83
CA VAL A 77 2.07 -9.18 3.88
C VAL A 77 2.72 -8.97 5.24
N LEU A 78 2.18 -8.08 6.07
CA LEU A 78 2.67 -7.96 7.44
C LEU A 78 2.32 -9.24 8.21
N GLY A 79 3.27 -9.81 8.93
CA GLY A 79 3.14 -11.03 9.73
C GLY A 79 2.29 -10.82 10.99
N LYS A 80 1.03 -10.44 10.80
CA LYS A 80 0.03 -10.12 11.82
C LYS A 80 -1.30 -10.77 11.41
N GLY A 81 -2.05 -11.30 12.37
CA GLY A 81 -3.37 -11.90 12.13
C GLY A 81 -3.47 -13.34 12.62
N ASN A 82 -4.35 -14.14 11.99
CA ASN A 82 -4.64 -15.50 12.44
C ASN A 82 -3.76 -16.57 11.77
N ALA A 83 -3.68 -17.75 12.38
CA ALA A 83 -2.82 -18.85 11.92
C ALA A 83 -3.20 -19.36 10.52
N ALA A 84 -4.50 -19.44 10.20
CA ALA A 84 -4.96 -19.95 8.91
C ALA A 84 -4.50 -19.08 7.73
N TYR A 85 -4.48 -17.76 7.89
CA TYR A 85 -3.92 -16.87 6.87
C TYR A 85 -2.38 -16.89 6.87
N GLY A 86 -1.76 -17.05 8.04
CA GLY A 86 -0.31 -17.26 8.14
C GLY A 86 0.17 -18.49 7.35
N GLU A 87 -0.53 -19.62 7.48
CA GLU A 87 -0.26 -20.84 6.72
C GLU A 87 -0.43 -20.61 5.21
N LEU A 88 -1.53 -19.98 4.81
CA LEU A 88 -1.81 -19.62 3.41
C LEU A 88 -0.67 -18.79 2.80
N PHE A 89 -0.25 -17.71 3.46
CA PHE A 89 0.82 -16.88 2.91
C PHE A 89 2.19 -17.53 2.96
N THR A 90 2.42 -18.42 3.93
CA THR A 90 3.66 -19.20 4.00
C THR A 90 3.77 -20.13 2.80
N GLU A 91 2.67 -20.80 2.45
CA GLU A 91 2.61 -21.64 1.25
C GLU A 91 2.80 -20.82 -0.03
N LEU A 92 2.10 -19.69 -0.17
CA LEU A 92 2.24 -18.80 -1.32
C LEU A 92 3.66 -18.23 -1.46
N ALA A 93 4.29 -17.83 -0.36
CA ALA A 93 5.67 -17.33 -0.36
C ALA A 93 6.67 -18.46 -0.70
N ARG A 94 6.40 -19.71 -0.30
CA ARG A 94 7.22 -20.86 -0.71
C ARG A 94 7.11 -21.13 -2.21
N GLU A 95 5.90 -21.05 -2.78
CA GLU A 95 5.66 -21.28 -4.21
C GLU A 95 6.12 -20.11 -5.09
N ARG A 96 6.02 -18.88 -4.60
CA ARG A 96 6.21 -17.64 -5.35
C ARG A 96 7.14 -16.66 -4.64
N GLY A 97 8.19 -17.19 -4.03
CA GLY A 97 9.13 -16.42 -3.19
C GLY A 97 9.93 -15.34 -3.93
N HIS A 98 9.82 -15.26 -5.25
CA HIS A 98 10.38 -14.17 -6.06
C HIS A 98 9.47 -12.92 -6.13
N ARG A 99 8.25 -12.97 -5.58
CA ARG A 99 7.29 -11.86 -5.61
C ARG A 99 6.27 -11.84 -4.48
N ILE A 100 6.30 -12.80 -3.54
CA ILE A 100 5.43 -12.83 -2.36
C ILE A 100 6.29 -13.03 -1.12
N ALA A 101 6.16 -12.14 -0.14
CA ALA A 101 6.89 -12.23 1.12
C ALA A 101 6.00 -11.84 2.30
N ILE A 102 6.27 -12.52 3.42
CA ILE A 102 5.75 -12.15 4.73
C ILE A 102 6.81 -11.27 5.40
N ILE A 103 6.44 -10.06 5.78
CA ILE A 103 7.27 -9.11 6.49
C ILE A 103 7.06 -9.28 7.99
N PRO A 104 8.11 -9.51 8.81
CA PRO A 104 7.95 -9.62 10.25
C PRO A 104 7.31 -8.37 10.86
N ASN A 105 6.40 -8.56 11.82
CA ASN A 105 5.64 -7.48 12.44
C ASN A 105 6.48 -6.71 13.48
N GLU A 106 7.43 -5.92 12.98
CA GLU A 106 8.31 -5.05 13.75
C GLU A 106 8.28 -3.65 13.13
N ASP A 107 8.47 -2.59 13.95
CA ASP A 107 8.36 -1.19 13.49
C ASP A 107 9.27 -0.89 12.29
N ASP A 108 10.55 -1.26 12.38
CA ASP A 108 11.52 -1.03 11.31
C ASP A 108 11.11 -1.73 10.00
N ASN A 109 10.59 -2.96 10.10
CA ASN A 109 10.17 -3.74 8.94
C ASN A 109 8.88 -3.20 8.31
N LEU A 110 7.92 -2.77 9.13
CA LEU A 110 6.71 -2.10 8.66
C LEU A 110 7.07 -0.80 7.92
N ARG A 111 7.98 0.01 8.48
CA ARG A 111 8.42 1.27 7.84
C ARG A 111 9.11 1.03 6.51
N LYS A 112 9.97 0.02 6.40
CA LYS A 112 10.57 -0.41 5.13
C LYS A 112 9.51 -0.88 4.13
N MET A 113 8.57 -1.71 4.57
CA MET A 113 7.45 -2.20 3.75
C MET A 113 6.62 -1.04 3.20
N LEU A 114 6.23 -0.07 4.04
CA LEU A 114 5.48 1.11 3.61
C LEU A 114 6.28 1.97 2.63
N ALA A 115 7.59 2.14 2.84
CA ALA A 115 8.43 2.92 1.93
C ALA A 115 8.63 2.25 0.57
N ALA A 116 8.59 0.92 0.51
CA ALA A 116 8.71 0.15 -0.72
C ALA A 116 7.38 -0.04 -1.48
N SER A 117 6.25 -0.01 -0.77
CA SER A 117 4.94 -0.34 -1.33
C SER A 117 4.33 0.80 -2.13
N ASP A 118 3.72 0.50 -3.26
CA ASP A 118 2.95 1.48 -4.04
C ASP A 118 1.50 1.51 -3.58
N ILE A 119 0.93 0.32 -3.30
CA ILE A 119 -0.49 0.11 -3.03
C ILE A 119 -0.65 -0.55 -1.66
N ALA A 120 -1.60 -0.08 -0.87
CA ALA A 120 -2.07 -0.75 0.33
C ALA A 120 -3.47 -1.31 0.07
N PHE A 121 -3.65 -2.61 0.22
CA PHE A 121 -4.93 -3.26 -0.06
C PHE A 121 -5.66 -3.57 1.25
N PHE A 122 -6.77 -2.87 1.48
CA PHE A 122 -7.69 -3.07 2.59
C PHE A 122 -8.94 -3.77 2.07
N LEU A 123 -9.36 -4.84 2.75
CA LEU A 123 -10.55 -5.61 2.37
C LEU A 123 -11.72 -5.41 3.35
N ALA A 124 -11.50 -4.59 4.38
CA ALA A 124 -12.50 -4.11 5.33
C ALA A 124 -12.33 -2.59 5.51
N ASP A 125 -13.31 -1.93 6.14
CA ASP A 125 -13.27 -0.49 6.40
C ASP A 125 -11.98 -0.07 7.14
N PRO A 126 -11.10 0.71 6.48
CA PRO A 126 -9.81 1.07 7.04
C PRO A 126 -9.86 2.28 7.98
N ASP A 127 -11.01 2.95 8.17
CA ASP A 127 -11.10 4.20 8.94
C ASP A 127 -10.63 4.04 10.40
N SER A 128 -10.80 2.84 10.97
CA SER A 128 -10.33 2.51 12.32
C SER A 128 -8.91 1.93 12.38
N MET A 129 -8.28 1.67 11.24
CA MET A 129 -6.97 1.03 11.16
C MET A 129 -5.86 2.09 11.21
N PRO A 130 -4.97 2.07 12.23
CA PRO A 130 -3.84 3.01 12.27
C PRO A 130 -2.91 2.87 11.05
N GLU A 131 -2.87 1.69 10.44
CA GLU A 131 -2.12 1.41 9.22
C GLU A 131 -2.55 2.30 8.03
N LEU A 132 -3.81 2.74 7.96
CA LEU A 132 -4.28 3.66 6.91
C LEU A 132 -3.51 4.98 6.97
N THR A 133 -3.41 5.55 8.16
CA THR A 133 -2.67 6.80 8.39
C THR A 133 -1.21 6.64 8.00
N SER A 134 -0.56 5.55 8.40
CA SER A 134 0.84 5.28 8.05
C SER A 134 1.05 5.08 6.54
N CYS A 135 0.10 4.47 5.84
CA CYS A 135 0.14 4.33 4.38
C CYS A 135 0.12 5.69 3.70
N LEU A 136 -0.81 6.58 4.08
CA LEU A 136 -0.91 7.92 3.51
C LEU A 136 0.33 8.76 3.78
N GLN A 137 0.89 8.70 4.99
CA GLN A 137 2.14 9.38 5.35
C GLN A 137 3.33 8.97 4.46
N TYR A 138 3.34 7.74 3.96
CA TYR A 138 4.38 7.18 3.10
C TYR A 138 4.03 7.25 1.61
N GLY A 139 2.91 7.90 1.24
CA GLY A 139 2.44 7.93 -0.14
C GLY A 139 2.18 6.53 -0.71
N VAL A 140 1.69 5.61 0.11
CA VAL A 140 1.16 4.31 -0.31
C VAL A 140 -0.32 4.52 -0.61
N VAL A 141 -0.74 4.23 -1.84
CA VAL A 141 -2.10 4.50 -2.32
C VAL A 141 -3.06 3.41 -1.82
N PRO A 142 -4.10 3.74 -1.04
CA PRO A 142 -5.05 2.74 -0.56
C PRO A 142 -6.00 2.26 -1.66
N ILE A 143 -6.32 0.97 -1.59
CA ILE A 143 -7.48 0.35 -2.22
C ILE A 143 -8.34 -0.18 -1.10
N ALA A 144 -9.61 0.21 -1.03
CA ALA A 144 -10.46 -0.11 0.11
C ALA A 144 -11.95 -0.15 -0.29
N PRO A 145 -12.83 -0.74 0.54
CA PRO A 145 -14.24 -0.42 0.52
C PRO A 145 -14.48 1.09 0.70
N ALA A 146 -15.64 1.59 0.29
CA ALA A 146 -16.03 2.98 0.48
C ALA A 146 -15.99 3.36 1.97
N CYS A 147 -15.22 4.39 2.32
CA CYS A 147 -15.04 4.87 3.68
C CYS A 147 -14.96 6.41 3.71
N LYS A 148 -14.88 7.02 4.90
CA LYS A 148 -14.94 8.49 5.03
C LYS A 148 -13.57 9.15 4.93
N ALA A 149 -12.50 8.45 5.31
CA ALA A 149 -11.16 9.03 5.32
C ALA A 149 -10.55 9.20 3.92
N LEU A 150 -11.14 8.57 2.90
CA LEU A 150 -10.58 8.48 1.55
C LEU A 150 -11.52 9.07 0.50
N ASN A 151 -10.92 9.57 -0.58
CA ASN A 151 -11.62 10.06 -1.75
C ASN A 151 -11.20 9.24 -2.97
N ASP A 152 -12.17 8.63 -3.65
CA ASP A 152 -11.91 7.83 -4.85
C ASP A 152 -11.28 8.70 -5.94
N TYR A 153 -10.26 8.17 -6.62
CA TYR A 153 -9.54 8.90 -7.65
C TYR A 153 -10.39 9.09 -8.91
N ASN A 154 -10.54 10.36 -9.29
CA ASN A 154 -11.19 10.78 -10.52
C ASN A 154 -10.14 11.30 -11.52
N PRO A 155 -9.85 10.57 -12.60
CA PRO A 155 -8.83 10.97 -13.58
C PRO A 155 -9.21 12.21 -14.40
N VAL A 156 -10.50 12.56 -14.49
CA VAL A 156 -10.94 13.76 -15.22
C VAL A 156 -10.66 15.03 -14.43
N GLN A 157 -10.81 14.94 -13.10
CA GLN A 157 -10.55 16.06 -12.19
C GLN A 157 -9.12 16.05 -11.64
N GLU A 158 -8.40 14.95 -11.85
CA GLU A 158 -7.09 14.66 -11.24
C GLU A 158 -7.13 14.75 -9.71
N THR A 159 -8.27 14.45 -9.08
CA THR A 159 -8.47 14.54 -7.63
C THR A 159 -8.74 13.17 -7.01
N GLY A 160 -8.50 13.07 -5.70
CA GLY A 160 -8.63 11.82 -4.93
C GLY A 160 -7.29 11.26 -4.48
N ASN A 161 -7.33 10.34 -3.53
CA ASN A 161 -6.14 9.78 -2.86
C ASN A 161 -6.19 8.24 -2.71
N ALA A 162 -7.21 7.58 -3.26
CA ALA A 162 -7.41 6.13 -3.15
C ALA A 162 -8.20 5.57 -4.34
N PHE A 163 -8.33 4.25 -4.39
CA PHE A 163 -9.29 3.55 -5.26
C PHE A 163 -10.33 2.84 -4.40
N LEU A 164 -11.58 3.31 -4.43
CA LEU A 164 -12.64 2.80 -3.56
C LEU A 164 -13.57 1.86 -4.31
N ALA A 165 -13.94 0.76 -3.67
CA ALA A 165 -15.03 -0.10 -4.11
C ALA A 165 -16.35 0.42 -3.49
N PRO A 166 -17.38 0.71 -4.31
CA PRO A 166 -18.62 1.29 -3.79
C PRO A 166 -19.39 0.35 -2.86
N ASP A 167 -19.20 -0.97 -3.02
CA ASP A 167 -19.73 -2.00 -2.12
C ASP A 167 -18.65 -3.06 -1.80
N GLU A 168 -18.79 -3.76 -0.68
CA GLU A 168 -17.90 -4.83 -0.20
C GLU A 168 -18.09 -6.16 -0.94
N THR A 169 -18.11 -6.12 -2.28
CA THR A 169 -18.11 -7.35 -3.09
C THR A 169 -16.73 -7.62 -3.64
N SER A 170 -16.38 -8.90 -3.79
CA SER A 170 -15.08 -9.30 -4.35
C SER A 170 -14.89 -8.68 -5.73
N TRP A 171 -15.90 -8.74 -6.60
CA TRP A 171 -15.80 -8.17 -7.94
C TRP A 171 -15.55 -6.67 -7.98
N LEU A 172 -16.17 -5.88 -7.10
CA LEU A 172 -15.97 -4.42 -7.08
C LEU A 172 -14.59 -4.05 -6.50
N LEU A 173 -14.12 -4.75 -5.46
CA LEU A 173 -12.75 -4.58 -4.98
C LEU A 173 -11.72 -5.00 -6.02
N PHE A 174 -11.97 -6.08 -6.76
CA PHE A 174 -11.12 -6.50 -7.86
C PHE A 174 -11.10 -5.46 -8.98
N ALA A 175 -12.23 -4.84 -9.31
CA ALA A 175 -12.29 -3.75 -10.28
C ALA A 175 -11.47 -2.54 -9.81
N SER A 176 -11.54 -2.17 -8.52
CA SER A 176 -10.72 -1.09 -7.94
C SER A 176 -9.23 -1.43 -7.94
N LEU A 177 -8.87 -2.69 -7.67
CA LEU A 177 -7.51 -3.20 -7.86
C LEU A 177 -7.02 -3.02 -9.31
N VAL A 178 -7.81 -3.45 -10.29
CA VAL A 178 -7.47 -3.29 -11.70
C VAL A 178 -7.32 -1.81 -12.07
N ARG A 179 -8.22 -0.93 -11.62
CA ARG A 179 -8.12 0.53 -11.82
C ARG A 179 -6.80 1.07 -11.29
N ALA A 180 -6.40 0.67 -10.09
CA ALA A 180 -5.14 1.11 -9.49
C ALA A 180 -3.93 0.63 -10.29
N LEU A 181 -3.88 -0.65 -10.67
CA LEU A 181 -2.78 -1.24 -11.42
C LEU A 181 -2.63 -0.62 -12.83
N GLU A 182 -3.74 -0.31 -13.50
CA GLU A 182 -3.71 0.41 -14.78
C GLU A 182 -3.26 1.86 -14.60
N THR A 183 -3.74 2.55 -13.57
CA THR A 183 -3.33 3.94 -13.27
C THR A 183 -1.86 4.03 -12.87
N PHE A 184 -1.32 3.02 -12.18
CA PHE A 184 0.11 2.95 -11.81
C PHE A 184 1.06 3.09 -13.01
N LYS A 185 0.61 2.69 -14.22
CA LYS A 185 1.38 2.82 -15.46
C LYS A 185 1.55 4.27 -15.92
N PHE A 186 0.83 5.22 -15.32
CA PHE A 186 0.88 6.65 -15.62
C PHE A 186 1.52 7.41 -14.44
N PRO A 187 2.84 7.69 -14.48
CA PRO A 187 3.55 8.22 -13.32
C PRO A 187 3.09 9.62 -12.88
N PHE A 188 2.51 10.41 -13.79
CA PHE A 188 1.98 11.73 -13.44
C PHE A 188 0.77 11.57 -12.51
N ASP A 189 -0.26 10.85 -12.97
CA ASP A 189 -1.48 10.55 -12.21
C ASP A 189 -1.15 9.88 -10.88
N TRP A 190 -0.29 8.86 -10.91
CA TRP A 190 0.10 8.15 -9.69
C TRP A 190 0.73 9.08 -8.64
N ARG A 191 1.66 9.96 -9.06
CA ARG A 191 2.29 10.92 -8.15
C ARG A 191 1.29 11.93 -7.60
N THR A 192 0.30 12.34 -8.39
CA THR A 192 -0.79 13.21 -7.94
C THR A 192 -1.58 12.55 -6.81
N ILE A 193 -1.98 11.29 -6.97
CA ILE A 193 -2.71 10.52 -5.94
C ILE A 193 -1.87 10.41 -4.66
N GLN A 194 -0.57 10.06 -4.80
CA GLN A 194 0.33 9.93 -3.66
C GLN A 194 0.48 11.25 -2.89
N ARG A 195 0.66 12.37 -3.59
CA ARG A 195 0.79 13.70 -2.97
C ARG A 195 -0.47 14.09 -2.24
N HIS A 196 -1.65 13.91 -2.84
CA HIS A 196 -2.92 14.18 -2.15
C HIS A 196 -3.05 13.37 -0.86
N GLY A 197 -2.69 12.09 -0.87
CA GLY A 197 -2.65 11.26 0.34
C GLY A 197 -1.69 11.82 1.39
N MET A 198 -0.45 12.16 1.03
CA MET A 198 0.54 12.71 1.96
C MET A 198 0.13 14.08 2.53
N GLU A 199 -0.48 14.94 1.71
CA GLU A 199 -0.91 16.29 2.10
C GLU A 199 -2.07 16.28 3.09
N THR A 200 -2.99 15.31 2.98
CA THR A 200 -4.05 15.14 4.00
C THR A 200 -3.50 14.87 5.40
N MET A 201 -2.26 14.36 5.50
CA MET A 201 -1.58 14.11 6.78
C MET A 201 -0.73 15.30 7.25
N GLY A 202 -0.41 16.24 6.38
CA GLY A 202 0.40 17.43 6.67
C GLY A 202 -0.37 18.58 7.35
N GLY A 203 -1.68 18.43 7.57
CA GLY A 203 -2.61 19.47 8.05
C GLY A 203 -2.43 19.99 9.48
N THR A 204 -1.32 19.70 10.17
CA THR A 204 -0.91 20.44 11.38
C THR A 204 0.07 21.55 11.02
N LYS A 205 -0.48 22.71 10.66
CA LYS A 205 0.11 24.06 10.63
C LYS A 205 1.55 24.21 10.11
N GLU A 206 1.65 24.51 8.81
CA GLU A 206 2.46 25.66 8.37
C GLU A 206 1.47 26.78 8.02
N GLU A 207 0.84 27.37 9.04
CA GLU A 207 0.16 28.66 8.87
C GLU A 207 1.23 29.73 8.68
N ASN A 208 1.22 30.34 7.50
CA ASN A 208 1.77 31.63 7.11
C ASN A 208 2.36 32.49 8.26
N GLU A 209 3.70 32.54 8.32
CA GLU A 209 4.41 33.76 8.70
C GLU A 209 5.32 34.17 7.54
N GLY A 210 4.83 35.12 6.75
CA GLY A 210 5.51 35.84 5.68
C GLY A 210 4.72 37.09 5.36
#